data_AF-A0A7W0F8R1-F1
#
_entry.id   AF-A0A7W0F8R1-F1
#
_cell.length_a   1.000
_cell.length_b   1.000
_cell.length_c   1.000
_cell.angle_alpha   90.00
_cell.angle_beta   90.00
_cell.angle_gamma   90.00
#
_symmetry.space_group_name_H-M   'P 1'
#
loop_
_entity.id
_entity.type
_entity.pdbx_description
1 polymer ?
#
loop_
_entity_poly.entity_id
_entity_poly.type
_entity_poly.pdbx_seq_one_letter_code
_entity_poly.pdbx_strand_id
1 'polypeptide(L)'
;MSVPKRIEKIISKGGDIVDYDSDRIIKSIALTITDVEHATQWITDRRAQMCYETINKAAYDAFYNLHFLLKDFFKKYISFEPEERYRRLENSRVMERLLIVLLEEFKSVGEVQNNIALAEFIEKEIDGARLEEKYRLELFPSVTESEKSGIIDFLSERVLKLSRQTLVPEQLYPARDFVMDMIEQTLKKIGEIEIAEGFMIFREGKKKIRDGEITTEQFTRNGIHYEMCRKTLEWNIENKCEKIFDLNDWVRNRDGKDIGTLIKMSDKRFKEDVDAVAKKILGRVGEVRIIIIAGPSCSNKTTTTVIIGKALSQAGLKLKQLNVDDYFKNLEDQPKDEFGDYDFEMPEAIDIDLLNENCRDLIGGKSIQKPRYNFKTGHRESYAEFRLEKDEILLIDCLHGLYRRLTASVPAVNKFSIYIESMNILRDTENMYTRWADIRMLKRMIRDVKYRNYSTEQTLAHWPYVRKGELKHILPYILSTDAVINAGLPYELPALKKSLENIMPPSEFIDNLRKEGRLDAYIRGVRVKSLLETVDPIEDLSIIPATSPLREFIGGSAYAIPHNE
;
A
#
# COMPACT_ATOMS: atom_id res chain seq x y z
N MET A 1 29.01 -1.41 -26.36
CA MET A 1 28.86 -0.03 -25.84
C MET A 1 29.58 -0.02 -24.50
N SER A 2 30.45 0.95 -24.21
CA SER A 2 31.01 1.01 -22.85
C SER A 2 29.89 1.28 -21.85
N VAL A 3 29.86 0.58 -20.72
CA VAL A 3 28.90 0.84 -19.65
C VAL A 3 29.03 2.32 -19.24
N PRO A 4 27.93 3.10 -19.29
CA PRO A 4 28.01 4.52 -18.98
C PRO A 4 28.29 4.69 -17.48
N LYS A 5 28.91 5.81 -17.07
CA LYS A 5 29.20 6.10 -15.65
C LYS A 5 28.02 6.75 -14.90
N ARG A 6 26.91 6.99 -15.59
CA ARG A 6 25.67 7.58 -15.09
C ARG A 6 24.50 7.19 -16.00
N ILE A 7 23.27 7.41 -15.55
CA ILE A 7 22.10 7.27 -16.41
C ILE A 7 22.04 8.47 -17.36
N GLU A 8 22.25 8.23 -18.65
CA GLU A 8 22.18 9.28 -19.68
C GLU A 8 20.92 9.19 -20.54
N LYS A 9 20.39 7.98 -20.70
CA LYS A 9 19.22 7.69 -21.52
C LYS A 9 18.30 6.72 -20.80
N ILE A 10 17.01 6.85 -21.07
CA ILE A 10 15.96 5.96 -20.58
C ILE A 10 15.02 5.56 -21.70
N ILE A 11 14.29 4.47 -21.50
CA ILE A 11 13.20 4.07 -22.40
C ILE A 11 11.92 4.73 -21.92
N SER A 12 11.31 5.50 -22.81
CA SER A 12 10.02 6.14 -22.59
C SER A 12 8.90 5.09 -22.51
N LYS A 13 7.69 5.51 -22.09
CA LYS A 13 6.53 4.60 -22.09
C LYS A 13 6.18 4.08 -23.51
N GLY A 14 6.54 4.83 -24.55
CA GLY A 14 6.31 4.45 -25.95
C GLY A 14 7.35 3.49 -26.52
N GLY A 15 8.38 3.12 -25.76
CA GLY A 15 9.51 2.31 -26.24
C GLY A 15 10.68 3.12 -26.81
N ASP A 16 10.51 4.44 -26.98
CA ASP A 16 11.56 5.29 -27.52
C ASP A 16 12.71 5.52 -26.52
N ILE A 17 13.94 5.52 -27.00
CA ILE A 17 15.11 5.92 -26.23
C ILE A 17 15.16 7.45 -26.19
N VAL A 18 15.09 8.03 -25.01
CA VAL A 18 15.12 9.47 -24.77
C VAL A 18 16.20 9.84 -23.75
N ASP A 19 16.63 11.10 -23.76
CA ASP A 19 17.60 11.59 -22.77
C ASP A 19 17.01 11.59 -21.36
N TYR A 20 17.86 11.28 -20.38
CA TYR A 20 17.50 11.26 -18.97
C TYR A 20 17.40 12.68 -18.41
N ASP A 21 16.17 13.15 -18.21
CA ASP A 21 15.86 14.49 -17.70
C ASP A 21 15.88 14.50 -16.16
N SER A 22 17.00 14.93 -15.58
CA SER A 22 17.18 15.10 -14.13
C SER A 22 16.22 16.11 -13.53
N ASP A 23 16.01 17.25 -14.22
CA ASP A 23 15.24 18.38 -13.71
C ASP A 23 13.78 18.00 -13.54
N ARG A 24 13.25 17.18 -14.45
CA ARG A 24 11.90 16.63 -14.34
C ARG A 24 11.72 15.74 -13.12
N ILE A 25 12.73 14.96 -12.74
CA ILE A 25 12.67 14.10 -11.55
C ILE A 25 12.74 14.95 -10.30
N ILE A 26 13.70 15.88 -10.22
CA ILE A 26 13.85 16.83 -9.11
C ILE A 26 12.55 17.60 -8.90
N LYS A 27 11.97 18.15 -9.97
CA LYS A 27 10.69 18.86 -9.91
C LYS A 27 9.54 17.97 -9.43
N SER A 28 9.50 16.71 -9.84
CA SER A 28 8.45 15.78 -9.38
C SER A 28 8.58 15.51 -7.88
N ILE A 29 9.81 15.32 -7.38
CA ILE A 29 10.08 15.16 -5.94
C ILE A 29 9.73 16.45 -5.17
N ALA A 30 10.14 17.61 -5.66
CA ALA A 30 9.85 18.91 -5.03
C ALA A 30 8.35 19.18 -4.92
N LEU A 31 7.57 18.87 -5.97
CA LEU A 31 6.12 18.94 -5.95
C LEU A 31 5.53 17.99 -4.90
N THR A 32 6.03 16.76 -4.81
CA THR A 32 5.60 15.82 -3.77
C THR A 32 5.91 16.33 -2.37
N ILE A 33 7.11 16.87 -2.11
CA ILE A 33 7.46 17.43 -0.80
C ILE A 33 6.53 18.60 -0.47
N THR A 34 6.26 19.48 -1.44
CA THR A 34 5.32 20.60 -1.25
C THR A 34 3.92 20.10 -0.89
N ASP A 35 3.41 19.10 -1.61
CA ASP A 35 2.08 18.53 -1.38
C ASP A 35 1.98 17.76 -0.04
N VAL A 36 3.05 17.09 0.39
CA VAL A 36 3.06 16.26 1.62
C VAL A 36 3.32 17.10 2.86
N GLU A 37 4.29 18.02 2.82
CA GLU A 37 4.77 18.72 4.00
C GLU A 37 4.30 20.18 4.08
N HIS A 38 3.61 20.69 3.06
CA HIS A 38 3.25 22.11 2.95
C HIS A 38 4.45 23.06 3.08
N ALA A 39 5.64 22.59 2.71
CA ALA A 39 6.89 23.32 2.84
C ALA A 39 7.02 24.45 1.79
N THR A 40 7.80 25.48 2.10
CA THR A 40 8.10 26.58 1.18
C THR A 40 9.02 26.13 0.04
N GLN A 41 8.85 26.71 -1.16
CA GLN A 41 9.53 26.30 -2.39
C GLN A 41 11.07 26.19 -2.28
N TRP A 42 11.73 27.11 -1.58
CA TRP A 42 13.20 27.08 -1.45
C TRP A 42 13.71 25.88 -0.63
N ILE A 43 12.95 25.45 0.40
CA ILE A 43 13.27 24.27 1.22
C ILE A 43 13.06 23.01 0.39
N THR A 44 11.96 22.96 -0.37
CA THR A 44 11.59 21.80 -1.17
C THR A 44 12.58 21.55 -2.29
N ASP A 45 13.05 22.59 -2.98
CA ASP A 45 13.97 22.43 -4.11
C ASP A 45 15.32 21.87 -3.66
N ARG A 46 15.87 22.38 -2.54
CA ARG A 46 17.14 21.89 -2.00
C ARG A 46 17.03 20.44 -1.51
N ARG A 47 15.93 20.10 -0.82
CA ARG A 47 15.72 18.72 -0.33
C ARG A 47 15.45 17.75 -1.47
N ALA A 48 14.70 18.16 -2.49
CA ALA A 48 14.49 17.38 -3.70
C ALA A 48 15.79 17.08 -4.44
N GLN A 49 16.71 18.05 -4.52
CA GLN A 49 18.05 17.85 -5.08
C GLN A 49 18.84 16.79 -4.30
N MET A 50 18.87 16.88 -2.97
CA MET A 50 19.56 15.89 -2.13
C MET A 50 18.97 14.48 -2.27
N CYS A 51 17.64 14.37 -2.30
CA CYS A 51 16.95 13.11 -2.57
C CYS A 51 17.31 12.58 -3.97
N TYR A 52 17.29 13.45 -4.99
CA TYR A 52 17.63 13.09 -6.36
C TYR A 52 19.05 12.53 -6.49
N GLU A 53 20.05 13.14 -5.86
CA GLU A 53 21.43 12.64 -5.91
C GLU A 53 21.54 11.21 -5.38
N THR A 54 20.83 10.93 -4.29
CA THR A 54 20.77 9.59 -3.69
C THR A 54 20.04 8.60 -4.58
N ILE A 55 18.90 9.01 -5.16
CA ILE A 55 18.09 8.20 -6.08
C ILE A 55 18.87 7.89 -7.36
N ASN A 56 19.50 8.89 -7.96
CA ASN A 56 20.25 8.74 -9.22
C ASN A 56 21.43 7.79 -9.02
N LYS A 57 22.15 7.92 -7.91
CA LYS A 57 23.19 6.96 -7.54
C LYS A 57 22.61 5.56 -7.37
N ALA A 58 21.51 5.40 -6.63
CA ALA A 58 20.90 4.09 -6.41
C ALA A 58 20.41 3.45 -7.72
N ALA A 59 19.83 4.24 -8.64
CA ALA A 59 19.36 3.78 -9.93
C ALA A 59 20.53 3.37 -10.84
N TYR A 60 21.61 4.14 -10.84
CA TYR A 60 22.86 3.77 -11.50
C TYR A 60 23.43 2.48 -10.93
N ASP A 61 23.53 2.39 -9.60
CA ASP A 61 24.08 1.25 -8.89
C ASP A 61 23.31 -0.04 -9.23
N ALA A 62 21.98 0.03 -9.23
CA ALA A 62 21.11 -1.10 -9.53
C ALA A 62 21.03 -1.47 -11.03
N PHE A 63 21.59 -0.67 -11.95
CA PHE A 63 21.46 -0.91 -13.39
C PHE A 63 22.80 -1.13 -14.12
N TYR A 64 23.82 -0.33 -13.79
CA TYR A 64 25.10 -0.28 -14.50
C TYR A 64 26.32 -0.58 -13.62
N ASN A 65 26.28 -0.36 -12.30
CA ASN A 65 27.48 -0.53 -11.47
C ASN A 65 27.80 -2.01 -11.22
N LEU A 66 28.85 -2.52 -11.88
CA LEU A 66 29.26 -3.92 -11.76
C LEU A 66 29.53 -4.36 -10.32
N HIS A 67 30.29 -3.57 -9.55
CA HIS A 67 30.65 -3.95 -8.18
C HIS A 67 29.45 -3.93 -7.25
N PHE A 68 28.49 -3.02 -7.45
CA PHE A 68 27.23 -3.05 -6.71
C PHE A 68 26.39 -4.26 -7.08
N LEU A 69 26.26 -4.58 -8.38
CA LEU A 69 25.50 -5.74 -8.86
C LEU A 69 26.08 -7.06 -8.35
N LEU A 70 27.42 -7.19 -8.31
CA LEU A 70 28.09 -8.32 -7.67
C LEU A 70 27.74 -8.41 -6.18
N LYS A 71 27.80 -7.30 -5.43
CA LYS A 71 27.39 -7.26 -4.02
C LYS A 71 25.95 -7.69 -3.81
N ASP A 72 25.01 -7.17 -4.61
CA ASP A 72 23.58 -7.52 -4.51
C ASP A 72 23.33 -8.99 -4.92
N PHE A 73 24.03 -9.49 -5.94
CA PHE A 73 24.01 -10.89 -6.35
C PHE A 73 24.44 -11.80 -5.19
N PHE A 74 25.61 -11.55 -4.58
CA PHE A 74 26.11 -12.36 -3.48
C PHE A 74 25.19 -12.29 -2.26
N LYS A 75 24.69 -11.10 -1.92
CA LYS A 75 23.72 -10.93 -0.82
C LYS A 75 22.49 -11.81 -1.02
N LYS A 76 21.94 -11.89 -2.25
CA LYS A 76 20.79 -12.74 -2.55
C LYS A 76 21.15 -14.22 -2.58
N TYR A 77 22.26 -14.57 -3.21
CA TYR A 77 22.79 -15.93 -3.26
C TYR A 77 22.85 -16.58 -1.87
N ILE A 78 23.41 -15.88 -0.88
CA ILE A 78 23.53 -16.41 0.49
C ILE A 78 22.20 -16.44 1.25
N SER A 79 21.24 -15.60 0.87
CA SER A 79 19.94 -15.52 1.55
C SER A 79 18.99 -16.65 1.15
N PHE A 80 19.34 -17.42 0.13
CA PHE A 80 18.56 -18.55 -0.35
C PHE A 80 19.16 -19.87 0.14
N GLU A 81 18.27 -20.84 0.38
CA GLU A 81 18.64 -22.23 0.65
C GLU A 81 19.59 -22.76 -0.45
N PRO A 82 20.67 -23.48 -0.10
CA PRO A 82 21.71 -23.92 -1.04
C PRO A 82 21.18 -24.54 -2.33
N GLU A 83 20.15 -25.38 -2.22
CA GLU A 83 19.56 -26.10 -3.36
C GLU A 83 18.73 -25.19 -4.29
N GLU A 84 18.32 -24.02 -3.81
CA GLU A 84 17.48 -23.08 -4.57
C GLU A 84 18.25 -21.91 -5.17
N ARG A 85 19.51 -21.68 -4.79
CA ARG A 85 20.26 -20.45 -5.10
C ARG A 85 20.28 -20.13 -6.59
N TYR A 86 20.75 -21.05 -7.43
CA TYR A 86 20.84 -20.83 -8.87
C TYR A 86 19.45 -20.66 -9.50
N ARG A 87 18.48 -21.48 -9.11
CA ARG A 87 17.10 -21.45 -9.61
C ARG A 87 16.42 -20.10 -9.32
N ARG A 88 16.55 -19.57 -8.10
CA ARG A 88 15.98 -18.28 -7.70
C ARG A 88 16.68 -17.10 -8.36
N LEU A 89 17.99 -17.20 -8.58
CA LEU A 89 18.78 -16.14 -9.21
C LEU A 89 18.62 -16.09 -10.73
N GLU A 90 18.39 -17.23 -11.39
CA GLU A 90 18.38 -17.35 -12.85
C GLU A 90 17.44 -16.35 -13.53
N ASN A 91 16.27 -16.12 -12.94
CA ASN A 91 15.27 -15.17 -13.48
C ASN A 91 15.20 -13.86 -12.69
N SER A 92 16.19 -13.61 -11.82
CA SER A 92 16.21 -12.40 -11.02
C SER A 92 16.75 -11.22 -11.83
N ARG A 93 16.19 -10.03 -11.59
CA ARG A 93 16.63 -8.79 -12.23
C ARG A 93 18.11 -8.48 -11.98
N VAL A 94 18.63 -8.79 -10.79
CA VAL A 94 20.05 -8.56 -10.47
C VAL A 94 20.94 -9.42 -11.36
N MET A 95 20.54 -10.66 -11.65
CA MET A 95 21.28 -11.57 -12.52
C MET A 95 21.28 -11.07 -13.96
N GLU A 96 20.10 -10.71 -14.49
CA GLU A 96 19.98 -10.12 -15.82
C GLU A 96 20.90 -8.90 -15.97
N ARG A 97 20.85 -7.97 -15.02
CA ARG A 97 21.70 -6.78 -15.05
C ARG A 97 23.19 -7.10 -14.94
N LEU A 98 23.56 -7.98 -14.01
CA LEU A 98 24.95 -8.40 -13.81
C LEU A 98 25.53 -9.00 -15.09
N LEU A 99 24.80 -9.89 -15.77
CA LEU A 99 25.23 -10.52 -17.01
C LEU A 99 25.46 -9.50 -18.13
N ILE A 100 24.54 -8.55 -18.30
CA ILE A 100 24.67 -7.53 -19.35
C ILE A 100 25.87 -6.61 -19.06
N VAL A 101 26.05 -6.18 -17.82
CA VAL A 101 27.17 -5.31 -17.42
C VAL A 101 28.50 -6.05 -17.57
N LEU A 102 28.59 -7.31 -17.13
CA LEU A 102 29.78 -8.15 -17.35
C LEU A 102 30.11 -8.29 -18.83
N LEU A 103 29.11 -8.54 -19.69
CA LEU A 103 29.31 -8.66 -21.13
C LEU A 103 29.85 -7.35 -21.74
N GLU A 104 29.24 -6.21 -21.40
CA GLU A 104 29.62 -4.91 -21.98
C GLU A 104 30.98 -4.42 -21.45
N GLU A 105 31.30 -4.67 -20.19
CA GLU A 105 32.64 -4.40 -19.62
C GLU A 105 33.69 -5.31 -20.26
N PHE A 106 33.42 -6.61 -20.41
CA PHE A 106 34.36 -7.54 -21.03
C PHE A 106 34.64 -7.20 -22.50
N LYS A 107 33.62 -6.82 -23.27
CA LYS A 107 33.77 -6.31 -24.65
C LYS A 107 34.70 -5.09 -24.75
N SER A 108 34.83 -4.31 -23.68
CA SER A 108 35.70 -3.14 -23.67
C SER A 108 37.18 -3.48 -23.48
N VAL A 109 37.49 -4.70 -23.01
CA VAL A 109 38.84 -5.15 -22.66
C VAL A 109 39.33 -6.38 -23.45
N GLY A 110 38.48 -7.11 -24.19
CA GLY A 110 38.91 -8.29 -24.95
C GLY A 110 37.87 -8.87 -25.93
N GLU A 111 38.23 -9.98 -26.59
CA GLU A 111 37.34 -10.72 -27.51
C GLU A 111 36.46 -11.74 -26.76
N VAL A 112 35.15 -11.67 -26.98
CA VAL A 112 34.13 -12.38 -26.17
C VAL A 112 34.17 -13.92 -26.31
N GLN A 113 34.91 -14.47 -27.28
CA GLN A 113 34.91 -15.92 -27.58
C GLN A 113 35.88 -16.75 -26.73
N ASN A 114 36.73 -16.13 -25.90
CA ASN A 114 37.69 -16.84 -25.05
C ASN A 114 37.11 -17.09 -23.64
N ASN A 115 36.65 -18.32 -23.39
CA ASN A 115 36.05 -18.72 -22.11
C ASN A 115 37.02 -18.57 -20.92
N ILE A 116 38.32 -18.82 -21.14
CA ILE A 116 39.34 -18.70 -20.08
C ILE A 116 39.52 -17.23 -19.68
N ALA A 117 39.68 -16.35 -20.67
CA ALA A 117 39.84 -14.92 -20.41
C ALA A 117 38.60 -14.29 -19.74
N LEU A 118 37.40 -14.78 -20.07
CA LEU A 118 36.16 -14.34 -19.43
C LEU A 118 36.09 -14.79 -17.96
N ALA A 119 36.44 -16.04 -17.67
CA ALA A 119 36.48 -16.56 -16.30
C ALA A 119 37.48 -15.79 -15.43
N GLU A 120 38.69 -15.54 -15.94
CA GLU A 120 39.72 -14.73 -15.27
C GLU A 120 39.25 -13.28 -15.03
N PHE A 121 38.53 -12.70 -16.00
CA PHE A 121 37.94 -11.37 -15.84
C PHE A 121 36.88 -11.35 -14.74
N ILE A 122 35.93 -12.30 -14.75
CA ILE A 122 34.87 -12.39 -13.74
C ILE A 122 35.47 -12.60 -12.35
N GLU A 123 36.48 -13.47 -12.22
CA GLU A 123 37.17 -13.70 -10.96
C GLU A 123 37.80 -12.41 -10.41
N LYS A 124 38.50 -11.66 -11.26
CA LYS A 124 39.10 -10.37 -10.89
C LYS A 124 38.05 -9.36 -10.43
N GLU A 125 36.90 -9.28 -11.09
CA GLU A 125 35.83 -8.34 -10.72
C GLU A 125 35.15 -8.75 -9.40
N ILE A 126 34.98 -10.06 -9.16
CA ILE A 126 34.50 -10.60 -7.87
C ILE A 126 35.45 -10.18 -6.74
N ASP A 127 36.76 -10.37 -6.92
CA ASP A 127 37.78 -10.01 -5.93
C ASP A 127 37.85 -8.48 -5.74
N GLY A 128 37.70 -7.72 -6.82
CA GLY A 128 37.71 -6.26 -6.84
C GLY A 128 36.51 -5.60 -6.15
N ALA A 129 35.36 -6.28 -6.08
CA ALA A 129 34.13 -5.73 -5.52
C ALA A 129 34.21 -5.40 -4.01
N ARG A 130 35.24 -5.86 -3.27
CA ARG A 130 35.44 -5.58 -1.83
C ARG A 130 34.14 -5.72 -1.02
N LEU A 131 33.59 -6.93 -0.98
CA LEU A 131 32.39 -7.29 -0.21
C LEU A 131 32.58 -6.87 1.28
N GLU A 132 31.67 -6.07 1.85
CA GLU A 132 31.83 -5.36 3.15
C GLU A 132 32.08 -6.29 4.36
N GLU A 133 32.73 -5.74 5.39
CA GLU A 133 33.13 -6.44 6.63
C GLU A 133 31.95 -6.85 7.55
N LYS A 134 30.78 -6.20 7.46
CA LYS A 134 29.57 -6.69 8.15
C LYS A 134 29.05 -8.02 7.61
N TYR A 135 29.47 -8.36 6.38
CA TYR A 135 29.28 -9.68 5.81
C TYR A 135 30.43 -10.62 6.24
N ARG A 136 31.57 -10.11 6.71
CA ARG A 136 32.69 -10.93 7.22
C ARG A 136 32.55 -11.38 8.68
N LEU A 137 31.63 -10.82 9.47
CA LEU A 137 31.40 -11.27 10.84
C LEU A 137 30.67 -12.63 10.81
N GLU A 138 31.48 -13.69 10.86
CA GLU A 138 31.16 -15.10 11.08
C GLU A 138 30.27 -15.82 10.05
N LEU A 139 29.95 -15.20 8.91
CA LEU A 139 29.21 -15.87 7.81
C LEU A 139 29.81 -15.74 6.41
N PHE A 140 30.95 -15.08 6.20
CA PHE A 140 31.75 -15.23 4.98
C PHE A 140 33.06 -16.00 5.21
N PRO A 141 32.95 -17.15 5.89
CA PRO A 141 33.54 -18.41 5.44
C PRO A 141 32.56 -19.30 4.65
N SER A 142 31.38 -18.82 4.25
CA SER A 142 30.28 -19.68 3.74
C SER A 142 30.20 -19.90 2.23
N VAL A 143 30.99 -19.21 1.41
CA VAL A 143 31.19 -19.56 0.00
C VAL A 143 32.58 -20.16 -0.09
N THR A 144 32.63 -21.48 -0.15
CA THR A 144 33.88 -22.22 -0.34
C THR A 144 34.55 -21.82 -1.66
N GLU A 145 35.87 -22.01 -1.79
CA GLU A 145 36.55 -21.83 -3.09
C GLU A 145 35.89 -22.66 -4.21
N SER A 146 35.33 -23.82 -3.85
CA SER A 146 34.53 -24.64 -4.76
C SER A 146 33.23 -23.95 -5.21
N GLU A 147 32.49 -23.29 -4.30
CA GLU A 147 31.30 -22.52 -4.66
C GLU A 147 31.67 -21.26 -5.45
N LYS A 148 32.78 -20.60 -5.14
CA LYS A 148 33.29 -19.46 -5.92
C LYS A 148 33.58 -19.88 -7.36
N SER A 149 34.30 -20.99 -7.55
CA SER A 149 34.54 -21.57 -8.87
C SER A 149 33.23 -21.88 -9.59
N GLY A 150 32.27 -22.50 -8.90
CA GLY A 150 30.95 -22.80 -9.47
C GLY A 150 30.17 -21.55 -9.89
N ILE A 151 30.27 -20.45 -9.14
CA ILE A 151 29.67 -19.16 -9.51
C ILE A 151 30.35 -18.56 -10.75
N ILE A 152 31.67 -18.62 -10.83
CA ILE A 152 32.43 -18.14 -11.99
C ILE A 152 32.02 -18.91 -13.24
N ASP A 153 31.94 -20.24 -13.16
CA ASP A 153 31.50 -21.09 -14.27
C ASP A 153 30.05 -20.75 -14.67
N PHE A 154 29.16 -20.62 -13.68
CA PHE A 154 27.75 -20.29 -13.86
C PHE A 154 27.54 -18.94 -14.57
N LEU A 155 28.31 -17.92 -14.18
CA LEU A 155 28.28 -16.59 -14.80
C LEU A 155 28.90 -16.61 -16.20
N SER A 156 30.05 -17.26 -16.36
CA SER A 156 30.78 -17.35 -17.63
C SER A 156 29.93 -18.01 -18.72
N GLU A 157 29.30 -19.14 -18.42
CA GLU A 157 28.39 -19.84 -19.34
C GLU A 157 27.27 -18.92 -19.84
N ARG A 158 26.67 -18.13 -18.94
CA ARG A 158 25.54 -17.26 -19.23
C ARG A 158 25.95 -16.00 -19.98
N VAL A 159 27.08 -15.39 -19.64
CA VAL A 159 27.64 -14.26 -20.39
C VAL A 159 27.98 -14.71 -21.81
N LEU A 160 28.58 -15.90 -21.98
CA LEU A 160 28.84 -16.48 -23.31
C LEU A 160 27.55 -16.73 -24.09
N LYS A 161 26.51 -17.27 -23.45
CA LYS A 161 25.21 -17.46 -24.09
C LYS A 161 24.59 -16.12 -24.53
N LEU A 162 24.64 -15.11 -23.66
CA LEU A 162 24.14 -13.76 -23.94
C LEU A 162 24.94 -13.08 -25.07
N SER A 163 26.25 -13.32 -25.15
CA SER A 163 27.11 -12.74 -26.19
C SER A 163 26.74 -13.15 -27.63
N ARG A 164 26.05 -14.28 -27.78
CA ARG A 164 25.58 -14.79 -29.08
C ARG A 164 24.25 -14.16 -29.50
N GLN A 165 23.67 -13.32 -28.66
CA GLN A 165 22.41 -12.63 -28.89
C GLN A 165 22.65 -11.14 -29.16
N THR A 166 21.75 -10.53 -29.92
CA THR A 166 21.74 -9.08 -30.07
C THR A 166 20.94 -8.48 -28.91
N LEU A 167 21.59 -7.63 -28.10
CA LEU A 167 20.91 -6.96 -26.99
C LEU A 167 19.88 -5.96 -27.54
N VAL A 168 18.68 -5.99 -26.95
CA VAL A 168 17.61 -5.03 -27.27
C VAL A 168 17.76 -3.75 -26.43
N PRO A 169 17.18 -2.61 -26.85
CA PRO A 169 17.24 -1.36 -26.09
C PRO A 169 16.89 -1.50 -24.60
N GLU A 170 15.87 -2.31 -24.27
CA GLU A 170 15.38 -2.59 -22.91
C GLU A 170 16.45 -3.21 -22.00
N GLN A 171 17.42 -3.88 -22.60
CA GLN A 171 18.58 -4.45 -21.91
C GLN A 171 19.72 -3.44 -21.77
N LEU A 172 19.74 -2.38 -22.55
CA LEU A 172 20.83 -1.39 -22.54
C LEU A 172 20.48 -0.15 -21.74
N TYR A 173 19.21 0.22 -21.66
CA TYR A 173 18.75 1.47 -21.03
C TYR A 173 17.65 1.21 -20.00
N PRO A 174 17.68 1.90 -18.85
CA PRO A 174 16.63 1.77 -17.86
C PRO A 174 15.30 2.28 -18.40
N ALA A 175 14.23 1.52 -18.19
CA ALA A 175 12.88 1.98 -18.46
C ALA A 175 12.47 3.12 -17.51
N ARG A 176 11.59 4.02 -17.96
CA ARG A 176 11.02 5.07 -17.10
C ARG A 176 10.42 4.52 -15.81
N ASP A 177 9.71 3.38 -15.88
CA ASP A 177 9.10 2.77 -14.71
C ASP A 177 10.14 2.25 -13.70
N PHE A 178 11.29 1.77 -14.16
CA PHE A 178 12.40 1.43 -13.26
C PHE A 178 12.87 2.63 -12.46
N VAL A 179 13.10 3.78 -13.12
CA VAL A 179 13.53 5.00 -12.43
C VAL A 179 12.50 5.42 -11.39
N MET A 180 11.21 5.33 -11.72
CA MET A 180 10.13 5.66 -10.79
C MET A 180 10.10 4.71 -9.58
N ASP A 181 10.27 3.41 -9.80
CA ASP A 181 10.38 2.42 -8.72
C ASP A 181 11.61 2.69 -7.84
N MET A 182 12.73 3.13 -8.43
CA MET A 182 13.93 3.52 -7.70
C MET A 182 13.73 4.76 -6.82
N ILE A 183 12.91 5.73 -7.24
CA ILE A 183 12.52 6.87 -6.40
C ILE A 183 11.80 6.34 -5.15
N GLU A 184 10.75 5.53 -5.34
CA GLU A 184 9.94 4.97 -4.25
C GLU A 184 10.78 4.16 -3.26
N GLN A 185 11.60 3.24 -3.76
CA GLN A 185 12.44 2.37 -2.93
C GLN A 185 13.53 3.15 -2.20
N THR A 186 14.18 4.10 -2.87
CA THR A 186 15.29 4.85 -2.26
C THR A 186 14.81 5.79 -1.18
N LEU A 187 13.71 6.52 -1.42
CA LEU A 187 13.09 7.37 -0.40
C LEU A 187 12.72 6.55 0.85
N LYS A 188 12.14 5.36 0.68
CA LYS A 188 11.86 4.46 1.80
C LYS A 188 13.11 4.00 2.54
N LYS A 189 14.19 3.67 1.82
CA LYS A 189 15.47 3.23 2.41
C LYS A 189 16.16 4.32 3.23
N ILE A 190 16.00 5.59 2.87
CA ILE A 190 16.58 6.72 3.62
C ILE A 190 15.64 7.28 4.70
N GLY A 191 14.45 6.70 4.88
CA GLY A 191 13.50 7.08 5.93
C GLY A 191 12.49 8.16 5.52
N GLU A 192 12.51 8.60 4.26
CA GLU A 192 11.57 9.57 3.69
C GLU A 192 10.24 8.87 3.32
N ILE A 193 9.63 8.20 4.28
CA ILE A 193 8.45 7.32 4.06
C ILE A 193 7.26 8.11 3.52
N GLU A 194 6.95 9.28 4.10
CA GLU A 194 5.80 10.08 3.66
C GLU A 194 5.99 10.66 2.26
N ILE A 195 7.20 11.09 1.94
CA ILE A 195 7.52 11.57 0.60
C ILE A 195 7.42 10.41 -0.39
N ALA A 196 7.88 9.21 -0.02
CA ALA A 196 7.73 8.03 -0.86
C ALA A 196 6.25 7.67 -1.10
N GLU A 197 5.43 7.62 -0.04
CA GLU A 197 3.99 7.36 -0.15
C GLU A 197 3.28 8.44 -0.98
N GLY A 198 3.57 9.71 -0.74
CA GLY A 198 3.04 10.83 -1.52
C GLY A 198 3.45 10.77 -2.99
N PHE A 199 4.70 10.36 -3.28
CA PHE A 199 5.19 10.17 -4.64
C PHE A 199 4.45 9.04 -5.35
N MET A 200 4.14 7.94 -4.65
CA MET A 200 3.32 6.85 -5.19
C MET A 200 1.93 7.34 -5.60
N ILE A 201 1.26 8.11 -4.72
CA ILE A 201 -0.06 8.67 -5.02
C ILE A 201 0.04 9.65 -6.20
N PHE A 202 1.05 10.52 -6.22
CA PHE A 202 1.32 11.45 -7.32
C PHE A 202 1.50 10.74 -8.67
N ARG A 203 2.37 9.72 -8.71
CA ARG A 203 2.66 8.92 -9.91
C ARG A 203 1.40 8.25 -10.43
N GLU A 204 0.65 7.57 -9.56
CA GLU A 204 -0.56 6.86 -9.94
C GLU A 204 -1.70 7.82 -10.32
N GLY A 205 -1.85 8.94 -9.62
CA GLY A 205 -2.81 9.98 -9.97
C GLY A 205 -2.56 10.57 -11.36
N LYS A 206 -1.30 10.92 -11.66
CA LYS A 206 -0.92 11.41 -13.01
C LYS A 206 -1.17 10.37 -14.09
N LYS A 207 -0.93 9.08 -13.79
CA LYS A 207 -1.28 7.96 -14.70
C LYS A 207 -2.78 7.93 -14.95
N LYS A 208 -3.61 7.95 -13.90
CA LYS A 208 -5.08 7.91 -13.99
C LYS A 208 -5.67 9.12 -14.71
N ILE A 209 -5.13 10.32 -14.50
CA ILE A 209 -5.56 11.52 -15.25
C ILE A 209 -5.27 11.34 -16.74
N ARG A 210 -4.06 10.91 -17.09
CA ARG A 210 -3.68 10.68 -18.50
C ARG A 210 -4.54 9.60 -19.15
N ASP A 211 -4.85 8.54 -18.41
CA ASP A 211 -5.62 7.40 -18.90
C ASP A 211 -7.15 7.70 -18.88
N GLY A 212 -7.56 8.93 -18.50
CA GLY A 212 -8.95 9.40 -18.55
C GLY A 212 -9.85 8.91 -17.41
N GLU A 213 -9.28 8.31 -16.37
CA GLU A 213 -10.04 7.70 -15.27
C GLU A 213 -10.59 8.72 -14.26
N ILE A 214 -9.87 9.83 -14.07
CA ILE A 214 -10.23 10.96 -13.21
C ILE A 214 -9.78 12.27 -13.85
N THR A 215 -10.43 13.38 -13.50
CA THR A 215 -9.95 14.72 -13.88
C THR A 215 -8.86 15.22 -12.93
N THR A 216 -8.24 16.37 -13.25
CA THR A 216 -7.25 17.00 -12.36
C THR A 216 -7.88 17.45 -11.04
N GLU A 217 -9.13 17.89 -11.07
CA GLU A 217 -9.92 18.34 -9.91
C GLU A 217 -10.34 17.16 -9.03
N GLN A 218 -10.53 15.99 -9.64
CA GLN A 218 -10.84 14.74 -8.93
C GLN A 218 -9.61 14.05 -8.32
N PHE A 219 -8.40 14.58 -8.56
CA PHE A 219 -7.18 13.97 -8.02
C PHE A 219 -6.81 14.56 -6.66
N THR A 220 -6.79 13.70 -5.63
CA THR A 220 -6.51 14.05 -4.24
C THR A 220 -5.06 14.48 -3.95
N ARG A 221 -4.12 14.32 -4.90
CA ARG A 221 -2.68 14.61 -4.74
C ARG A 221 -1.96 13.76 -3.70
N ASN A 222 -2.05 14.12 -2.42
CA ASN A 222 -1.40 13.43 -1.31
C ASN A 222 -2.35 12.46 -0.57
N GLY A 223 -3.57 12.28 -1.08
CA GLY A 223 -4.56 11.39 -0.48
C GLY A 223 -5.32 11.98 0.71
N ILE A 224 -5.18 13.28 0.97
CA ILE A 224 -5.90 13.98 2.06
C ILE A 224 -7.14 14.69 1.51
N HIS A 225 -8.30 14.38 2.09
CA HIS A 225 -9.53 15.14 1.84
C HIS A 225 -9.61 16.35 2.81
N TYR A 226 -8.90 17.43 2.48
CA TYR A 226 -8.73 18.60 3.36
C TYR A 226 -10.02 19.17 3.96
N GLU A 227 -11.10 19.24 3.18
CA GLU A 227 -12.37 19.76 3.68
C GLU A 227 -13.00 18.88 4.78
N MET A 228 -12.75 17.56 4.73
CA MET A 228 -13.22 16.63 5.76
C MET A 228 -12.32 16.71 6.99
N CYS A 229 -11.01 16.83 6.78
CA CYS A 229 -10.04 17.04 7.86
C CYS A 229 -10.33 18.34 8.62
N ARG A 230 -10.61 19.44 7.90
CA ARG A 230 -10.97 20.74 8.47
C ARG A 230 -12.20 20.63 9.38
N LYS A 231 -13.30 20.05 8.88
CA LYS A 231 -14.52 19.83 9.68
C LYS A 231 -14.27 18.97 10.92
N THR A 232 -13.48 17.92 10.77
CA THR A 232 -13.11 17.04 11.89
C THR A 232 -12.29 17.78 12.94
N LEU A 233 -11.32 18.58 12.51
CA LEU A 233 -10.47 19.36 13.41
C LEU A 233 -11.26 20.47 14.13
N GLU A 234 -12.14 21.18 13.43
CA GLU A 234 -13.04 22.18 14.01
C GLU A 234 -13.90 21.54 15.10
N TRP A 235 -14.51 20.39 14.81
CA TRP A 235 -15.27 19.64 15.80
C TRP A 235 -14.41 19.23 17.00
N ASN A 236 -13.19 18.75 16.78
CA ASN A 236 -12.30 18.34 17.88
C ASN A 236 -11.93 19.53 18.78
N ILE A 237 -11.69 20.71 18.21
CA ILE A 237 -11.37 21.95 18.94
C ILE A 237 -12.58 22.42 19.76
N GLU A 238 -13.76 22.48 19.14
CA GLU A 238 -15.00 22.90 19.80
C GLU A 238 -15.34 22.01 21.01
N ASN A 239 -15.00 20.71 20.91
CA ASN A 239 -15.26 19.71 21.94
C ASN A 239 -14.05 19.42 22.83
N LYS A 240 -13.00 20.25 22.77
CA LYS A 240 -11.80 20.16 23.62
C LYS A 240 -11.24 18.74 23.69
N CYS A 241 -11.03 18.15 22.52
CA CYS A 241 -10.46 16.82 22.38
C CYS A 241 -9.47 16.75 21.22
N GLU A 242 -8.89 17.87 20.78
CA GLU A 242 -7.98 17.91 19.64
C GLU A 242 -6.54 17.54 19.97
N LYS A 243 -6.16 17.45 21.25
CA LYS A 243 -4.84 17.00 21.70
C LYS A 243 -4.95 15.75 22.56
N ILE A 244 -3.88 14.96 22.63
CA ILE A 244 -3.82 13.79 23.52
C ILE A 244 -3.99 14.18 25.00
N PHE A 245 -3.45 15.32 25.44
CA PHE A 245 -3.67 15.79 26.81
C PHE A 245 -5.14 16.11 27.09
N ASP A 246 -5.82 16.77 26.15
CA ASP A 246 -7.24 17.08 26.27
C ASP A 246 -8.08 15.81 26.33
N LEU A 247 -7.73 14.80 25.51
CA LEU A 247 -8.33 13.47 25.51
C LEU A 247 -8.13 12.74 26.84
N ASN A 248 -6.93 12.82 27.42
CA ASN A 248 -6.62 12.23 28.71
C ASN A 248 -7.44 12.87 29.85
N ASP A 249 -7.74 14.16 29.78
CA ASP A 249 -8.63 14.79 30.75
C ASP A 249 -10.07 14.24 30.66
N TRP A 250 -10.54 13.87 29.46
CA TRP A 250 -11.81 13.15 29.31
C TRP A 250 -11.76 11.77 29.98
N VAL A 251 -10.68 11.01 29.78
CA VAL A 251 -10.50 9.68 30.38
C VAL A 251 -10.38 9.74 31.91
N ARG A 252 -9.67 10.74 32.44
CA ARG A 252 -9.44 10.92 33.88
C ARG A 252 -10.54 11.69 34.61
N ASN A 253 -11.62 12.07 33.91
CA ASN A 253 -12.72 12.88 34.43
C ASN A 253 -12.28 14.23 35.06
N ARG A 254 -11.38 14.96 34.38
CA ARG A 254 -10.87 16.27 34.83
C ARG A 254 -11.66 17.43 34.24
N ASP A 255 -11.72 18.55 34.95
CA ASP A 255 -12.35 19.80 34.49
C ASP A 255 -13.81 19.66 34.00
N GLY A 256 -14.57 18.76 34.64
CA GLY A 256 -15.96 18.46 34.27
C GLY A 256 -16.12 17.67 32.97
N LYS A 257 -15.03 17.18 32.38
CA LYS A 257 -15.06 16.23 31.27
C LYS A 257 -15.41 14.83 31.78
N ASP A 258 -16.18 14.09 31.00
CA ASP A 258 -16.56 12.68 31.27
C ASP A 258 -16.45 11.88 29.96
N ILE A 259 -15.65 10.81 29.96
CA ILE A 259 -15.39 10.04 28.74
C ILE A 259 -16.66 9.49 28.09
N GLY A 260 -17.67 9.12 28.89
CA GLY A 260 -18.96 8.66 28.38
C GLY A 260 -19.68 9.72 27.54
N THR A 261 -19.52 10.99 27.90
CA THR A 261 -20.05 12.14 27.16
C THR A 261 -19.33 12.33 25.83
N LEU A 262 -17.99 12.28 25.80
CA LEU A 262 -17.22 12.35 24.55
C LEU A 262 -17.56 11.20 23.59
N ILE A 263 -17.75 9.98 24.12
CA ILE A 263 -18.17 8.82 23.32
C ILE A 263 -19.51 9.10 22.65
N LYS A 264 -20.53 9.53 23.40
CA LYS A 264 -21.86 9.84 22.86
C LYS A 264 -21.80 10.93 21.79
N MET A 265 -21.02 11.98 22.01
CA MET A 265 -20.87 13.08 21.05
C MET A 265 -20.18 12.62 19.77
N SER A 266 -19.13 11.80 19.88
CA SER A 266 -18.38 11.27 18.75
C SER A 266 -19.21 10.29 17.91
N ASP A 267 -19.93 9.37 18.55
CA ASP A 267 -20.84 8.43 17.88
C ASP A 267 -22.00 9.17 17.21
N LYS A 268 -22.53 10.23 17.85
CA LYS A 268 -23.56 11.09 17.25
C LYS A 268 -23.05 11.78 15.98
N ARG A 269 -21.85 12.36 16.00
CA ARG A 269 -21.22 12.99 14.82
C ARG A 269 -21.11 12.00 13.66
N PHE A 270 -20.60 10.80 13.93
CA PHE A 270 -20.51 9.74 12.92
C PHE A 270 -21.90 9.34 12.36
N LYS A 271 -22.91 9.22 13.22
CA LYS A 271 -24.28 8.91 12.79
C LYS A 271 -24.88 10.00 11.90
N GLU A 272 -24.64 11.27 12.24
CA GLU A 272 -25.07 12.42 11.44
C GLU A 272 -24.41 12.44 10.05
N ASP A 273 -23.13 12.10 9.95
CA ASP A 273 -22.44 11.93 8.66
C ASP A 273 -23.09 10.82 7.82
N VAL A 274 -23.37 9.67 8.43
CA VAL A 274 -24.07 8.55 7.78
C VAL A 274 -25.46 8.96 7.30
N ASP A 275 -26.23 9.68 8.12
CA ASP A 275 -27.57 10.13 7.77
C ASP A 275 -27.57 11.16 6.65
N ALA A 276 -26.59 12.07 6.64
CA ALA A 276 -26.39 13.03 5.57
C ALA A 276 -26.10 12.33 4.23
N VAL A 277 -25.29 11.27 4.23
CA VAL A 277 -25.01 10.47 3.03
C VAL A 277 -26.25 9.67 2.61
N ALA A 278 -26.96 9.04 3.54
CA ALA A 278 -28.21 8.35 3.23
C ALA A 278 -29.23 9.28 2.58
N LYS A 279 -29.35 10.52 3.07
CA LYS A 279 -30.21 11.56 2.47
C LYS A 279 -29.80 11.91 1.03
N LYS A 280 -28.49 11.99 0.74
CA LYS A 280 -28.00 12.21 -0.64
C LYS A 280 -28.38 11.07 -1.57
N ILE A 281 -28.28 9.83 -1.10
CA ILE A 281 -28.69 8.64 -1.87
C ILE A 281 -30.20 8.67 -2.12
N LEU A 282 -30.99 8.96 -1.09
CA LEU A 282 -32.45 9.09 -1.19
C LEU A 282 -32.87 10.19 -2.18
N GLY A 283 -32.09 11.26 -2.30
CA GLY A 283 -32.30 12.32 -3.28
C GLY A 283 -32.07 11.91 -4.74
N ARG A 284 -31.46 10.73 -4.99
CA ARG A 284 -31.17 10.19 -6.33
C ARG A 284 -31.86 8.84 -6.59
N VAL A 285 -32.93 8.56 -5.84
CA VAL A 285 -33.75 7.36 -6.06
C VAL A 285 -34.36 7.41 -7.46
N GLY A 286 -34.27 6.28 -8.17
CA GLY A 286 -34.68 6.18 -9.58
C GLY A 286 -33.52 6.34 -10.57
N GLU A 287 -32.46 7.07 -10.20
CA GLU A 287 -31.23 7.15 -10.99
C GLU A 287 -30.21 6.09 -10.56
N VAL A 288 -29.93 6.03 -9.25
CA VAL A 288 -28.91 5.14 -8.67
C VAL A 288 -29.40 3.70 -8.70
N ARG A 289 -28.57 2.83 -9.27
CA ARG A 289 -28.79 1.38 -9.34
C ARG A 289 -27.71 0.58 -8.61
N ILE A 290 -26.54 1.19 -8.39
CA ILE A 290 -25.44 0.62 -7.61
C ILE A 290 -24.95 1.62 -6.57
N ILE A 291 -24.87 1.19 -5.32
CA ILE A 291 -24.14 1.88 -4.26
C ILE A 291 -22.82 1.17 -4.04
N ILE A 292 -21.72 1.89 -4.14
CA ILE A 292 -20.36 1.39 -3.94
C ILE A 292 -19.81 2.01 -2.67
N ILE A 293 -19.42 1.18 -1.72
CA ILE A 293 -18.77 1.59 -0.49
C ILE A 293 -17.33 1.07 -0.54
N ALA A 294 -16.40 2.00 -0.50
CA ALA A 294 -14.97 1.74 -0.57
C ALA A 294 -14.23 2.43 0.57
N GLY A 295 -13.05 1.93 0.89
CA GLY A 295 -12.29 2.40 2.02
C GLY A 295 -11.17 1.42 2.35
N PRO A 296 -10.04 1.91 2.86
CA PRO A 296 -8.87 1.10 3.13
C PRO A 296 -9.10 0.09 4.27
N SER A 297 -8.14 -0.82 4.47
CA SER A 297 -8.25 -1.86 5.50
C SER A 297 -8.43 -1.23 6.89
N CYS A 298 -9.39 -1.74 7.66
CA CYS A 298 -9.76 -1.24 9.00
C CYS A 298 -10.26 0.22 9.04
N SER A 299 -10.84 0.74 7.95
CA SER A 299 -11.48 2.07 7.94
C SER A 299 -12.91 2.12 8.50
N ASN A 300 -13.40 1.03 9.12
CA ASN A 300 -14.80 0.82 9.53
C ASN A 300 -15.81 0.74 8.36
N LYS A 301 -15.32 0.46 7.15
CA LYS A 301 -16.13 0.32 5.94
C LYS A 301 -17.29 -0.66 6.12
N THR A 302 -17.02 -1.90 6.53
CA THR A 302 -18.05 -2.95 6.64
C THR A 302 -19.12 -2.60 7.68
N THR A 303 -18.73 -2.08 8.84
CA THR A 303 -19.70 -1.62 9.85
C THR A 303 -20.55 -0.47 9.31
N THR A 304 -19.94 0.49 8.63
CA THR A 304 -20.66 1.62 8.05
C THR A 304 -21.60 1.16 6.91
N THR A 305 -21.21 0.17 6.11
CA THR A 305 -22.07 -0.48 5.11
C THR A 305 -23.36 -1.01 5.75
N VAL A 306 -23.25 -1.70 6.90
CA VAL A 306 -24.42 -2.21 7.63
C VAL A 306 -25.29 -1.06 8.16
N ILE A 307 -24.69 0.01 8.70
CA ILE A 307 -25.42 1.15 9.27
C ILE A 307 -26.15 1.93 8.18
N ILE A 308 -25.48 2.28 7.08
CA ILE A 308 -26.10 2.93 5.91
C ILE A 308 -27.20 2.03 5.34
N GLY A 309 -26.93 0.73 5.20
CA GLY A 309 -27.90 -0.22 4.68
C GLY A 309 -29.18 -0.24 5.51
N LYS A 310 -29.07 -0.26 6.84
CA LYS A 310 -30.22 -0.16 7.74
C LYS A 310 -30.97 1.17 7.57
N ALA A 311 -30.26 2.30 7.48
CA ALA A 311 -30.88 3.61 7.31
C ALA A 311 -31.66 3.72 5.98
N LEU A 312 -31.11 3.22 4.89
CA LEU A 312 -31.76 3.20 3.59
C LEU A 312 -32.97 2.24 3.57
N SER A 313 -32.84 1.06 4.18
CA SER A 313 -33.96 0.11 4.32
C SER A 313 -35.10 0.67 5.14
N GLN A 314 -34.82 1.40 6.23
CA GLN A 314 -35.84 2.11 7.01
C GLN A 314 -36.56 3.20 6.21
N ALA A 315 -35.89 3.78 5.22
CA ALA A 315 -36.47 4.73 4.27
C ALA A 315 -37.16 4.05 3.06
N GLY A 316 -37.29 2.72 3.06
CA GLY A 316 -38.05 1.96 2.05
C GLY A 316 -37.24 1.48 0.84
N LEU A 317 -35.92 1.67 0.83
CA LEU A 317 -35.06 1.12 -0.23
C LEU A 317 -34.74 -0.35 0.03
N LYS A 318 -34.78 -1.17 -1.02
CA LYS A 318 -34.32 -2.56 -0.94
C LYS A 318 -32.90 -2.66 -1.47
N LEU A 319 -31.99 -3.14 -0.64
CA LEU A 319 -30.59 -3.32 -1.00
C LEU A 319 -30.27 -4.80 -1.15
N LYS A 320 -29.57 -5.15 -2.22
CA LYS A 320 -29.05 -6.50 -2.43
C LYS A 320 -27.54 -6.47 -2.50
N GLN A 321 -26.88 -7.11 -1.54
CA GLN A 321 -25.43 -7.08 -1.43
C GLN A 321 -24.79 -8.04 -2.43
N LEU A 322 -23.81 -7.53 -3.18
CA LEU A 322 -22.89 -8.34 -3.98
C LEU A 322 -21.54 -8.37 -3.27
N ASN A 323 -21.15 -9.55 -2.79
CA ASN A 323 -19.81 -9.77 -2.26
C ASN A 323 -18.83 -9.85 -3.44
N VAL A 324 -17.91 -8.88 -3.54
CA VAL A 324 -16.93 -8.82 -4.64
C VAL A 324 -15.80 -9.82 -4.45
N ASP A 325 -15.53 -10.25 -3.22
CA ASP A 325 -14.50 -11.23 -2.93
C ASP A 325 -14.80 -12.60 -3.58
N ASP A 326 -16.08 -12.90 -3.86
CA ASP A 326 -16.48 -14.07 -4.63
C ASP A 326 -15.92 -14.06 -6.07
N TYR A 327 -15.47 -12.91 -6.56
CA TYR A 327 -14.87 -12.71 -7.87
C TYR A 327 -13.34 -12.71 -7.84
N PHE A 328 -12.69 -13.08 -6.73
CA PHE A 328 -11.25 -13.35 -6.78
C PHE A 328 -10.92 -14.42 -7.82
N LYS A 329 -9.80 -14.26 -8.51
CA LYS A 329 -9.27 -15.31 -9.38
C LYS A 329 -8.81 -16.50 -8.54
N ASN A 330 -8.74 -17.67 -9.15
CA ASN A 330 -8.16 -18.83 -8.48
C ASN A 330 -6.68 -18.57 -8.15
N LEU A 331 -6.14 -19.26 -7.15
CA LEU A 331 -4.76 -19.06 -6.67
C LEU A 331 -3.71 -19.11 -7.79
N GLU A 332 -3.86 -20.03 -8.74
CA GLU A 332 -2.95 -20.17 -9.89
C GLU A 332 -2.86 -18.91 -10.75
N ASP A 333 -3.91 -18.11 -10.79
CA ASP A 333 -4.05 -16.90 -11.59
C ASP A 333 -3.86 -15.62 -10.76
N GLN A 334 -3.59 -15.74 -9.45
CA GLN A 334 -3.45 -14.59 -8.59
C GLN A 334 -2.13 -13.85 -8.80
N PRO A 335 -2.16 -12.49 -8.74
CA PRO A 335 -0.94 -11.71 -8.78
C PRO A 335 -0.08 -12.08 -7.57
N LYS A 336 1.23 -12.11 -7.80
CA LYS A 336 2.23 -12.33 -6.77
C LYS A 336 3.04 -11.06 -6.53
N ASP A 337 3.42 -10.83 -5.30
CA ASP A 337 4.31 -9.75 -4.93
C ASP A 337 5.78 -10.06 -5.28
N GLU A 338 6.69 -9.17 -4.88
CA GLU A 338 8.12 -9.30 -5.18
C GLU A 338 8.82 -10.47 -4.46
N PHE A 339 8.15 -11.10 -3.49
CA PHE A 339 8.62 -12.26 -2.74
C PHE A 339 7.97 -13.56 -3.22
N GLY A 340 6.99 -13.48 -4.13
CA GLY A 340 6.26 -14.61 -4.66
C GLY A 340 5.00 -14.97 -3.87
N ASP A 341 4.61 -14.14 -2.89
CA ASP A 341 3.38 -14.30 -2.11
C ASP A 341 2.18 -13.71 -2.86
N TYR A 342 0.98 -14.25 -2.64
CA TYR A 342 -0.23 -13.77 -3.31
C TYR A 342 -0.65 -12.38 -2.83
N ASP A 343 -0.83 -11.44 -3.76
CA ASP A 343 -1.19 -10.04 -3.48
C ASP A 343 -2.69 -9.81 -3.73
N PHE A 344 -3.51 -10.14 -2.72
CA PHE A 344 -4.96 -9.91 -2.75
C PHE A 344 -5.36 -8.43 -2.64
N GLU A 345 -4.40 -7.52 -2.41
CA GLU A 345 -4.64 -6.08 -2.23
C GLU A 345 -4.53 -5.31 -3.57
N MET A 346 -4.37 -6.01 -4.69
CA MET A 346 -4.38 -5.43 -6.04
C MET A 346 -5.74 -5.65 -6.71
N PRO A 347 -6.30 -4.67 -7.44
CA PRO A 347 -7.53 -4.87 -8.20
C PRO A 347 -7.45 -6.03 -9.21
N GLU A 348 -6.25 -6.33 -9.73
CA GLU A 348 -5.98 -7.43 -10.64
C GLU A 348 -6.22 -8.81 -10.04
N ALA A 349 -6.31 -8.90 -8.71
CA ALA A 349 -6.70 -10.11 -8.00
C ALA A 349 -8.18 -10.48 -8.25
N ILE A 350 -9.00 -9.49 -8.64
CA ILE A 350 -10.41 -9.66 -8.97
C ILE A 350 -10.52 -9.94 -10.47
N ASP A 351 -11.42 -10.84 -10.85
CA ASP A 351 -11.87 -11.02 -12.22
C ASP A 351 -12.84 -9.90 -12.59
N ILE A 352 -12.23 -8.77 -12.92
CA ILE A 352 -12.91 -7.52 -13.28
C ILE A 352 -13.82 -7.74 -14.49
N ASP A 353 -13.44 -8.58 -15.44
CA ASP A 353 -14.21 -8.80 -16.66
C ASP A 353 -15.52 -9.54 -16.34
N LEU A 354 -15.46 -10.62 -15.56
CA LEU A 354 -16.66 -11.32 -15.07
C LEU A 354 -17.53 -10.42 -14.19
N LEU A 355 -16.93 -9.62 -13.32
CA LEU A 355 -17.67 -8.68 -12.48
C LEU A 355 -18.42 -7.65 -13.32
N ASN A 356 -17.78 -7.08 -14.34
CA ASN A 356 -18.43 -6.11 -15.23
C ASN A 356 -19.56 -6.73 -16.05
N GLU A 357 -19.37 -7.96 -16.54
CA GLU A 357 -20.44 -8.71 -17.20
C GLU A 357 -21.64 -8.88 -16.28
N ASN A 358 -21.40 -9.38 -15.07
CA ASN A 358 -22.45 -9.61 -14.09
C ASN A 358 -23.13 -8.32 -13.64
N CYS A 359 -22.39 -7.23 -13.41
CA CYS A 359 -22.98 -5.92 -13.12
C CYS A 359 -23.88 -5.44 -14.26
N ARG A 360 -23.44 -5.56 -15.52
CA ARG A 360 -24.24 -5.15 -16.69
C ARG A 360 -25.53 -5.95 -16.78
N ASP A 361 -25.46 -7.25 -16.61
CA ASP A 361 -26.62 -8.13 -16.71
C ASP A 361 -27.61 -7.93 -15.56
N LEU A 362 -27.10 -7.72 -14.33
CA LEU A 362 -27.93 -7.40 -13.17
C LEU A 362 -28.66 -6.06 -13.34
N ILE A 363 -27.97 -5.01 -13.79
CA ILE A 363 -28.63 -3.72 -14.05
C ILE A 363 -29.61 -3.82 -15.23
N GLY A 364 -29.34 -4.71 -16.20
CA GLY A 364 -30.26 -5.07 -17.28
C GLY A 364 -31.45 -5.94 -16.86
N GLY A 365 -31.55 -6.34 -15.58
CA GLY A 365 -32.66 -7.13 -15.03
C GLY A 365 -32.58 -8.64 -15.31
N LYS A 366 -31.42 -9.12 -15.76
CA LYS A 366 -31.14 -10.55 -15.98
C LYS A 366 -30.64 -11.22 -14.69
N SER A 367 -30.78 -12.54 -14.66
CA SER A 367 -30.17 -13.40 -13.65
C SER A 367 -28.72 -13.73 -14.06
N ILE A 368 -27.83 -13.85 -13.09
CA ILE A 368 -26.42 -14.24 -13.27
C ILE A 368 -26.12 -15.53 -12.51
N GLN A 369 -25.03 -16.17 -12.88
CA GLN A 369 -24.41 -17.22 -12.08
C GLN A 369 -23.31 -16.58 -11.24
N LYS A 370 -23.65 -16.18 -10.01
CA LYS A 370 -22.69 -15.54 -9.10
C LYS A 370 -21.72 -16.61 -8.59
N PRO A 371 -20.40 -16.43 -8.74
CA PRO A 371 -19.43 -17.36 -8.18
C PRO A 371 -19.50 -17.37 -6.64
N ARG A 372 -18.94 -18.42 -6.05
CA ARG A 372 -18.61 -18.51 -4.63
C ARG A 372 -17.15 -18.87 -4.49
N TYR A 373 -16.36 -17.97 -3.90
CA TYR A 373 -14.93 -18.19 -3.69
C TYR A 373 -14.70 -18.83 -2.31
N ASN A 374 -13.88 -19.87 -2.27
CA ASN A 374 -13.48 -20.51 -1.02
C ASN A 374 -12.04 -20.12 -0.70
N PHE A 375 -11.85 -19.29 0.34
CA PHE A 375 -10.52 -18.84 0.75
C PHE A 375 -9.62 -19.94 1.32
N LYS A 376 -10.18 -21.07 1.77
CA LYS A 376 -9.38 -22.19 2.29
C LYS A 376 -8.73 -22.99 1.17
N THR A 377 -9.47 -23.21 0.08
CA THR A 377 -8.96 -23.90 -1.11
C THR A 377 -8.31 -22.94 -2.08
N GLY A 378 -8.73 -21.67 -2.08
CA GLY A 378 -8.28 -20.64 -2.99
C GLY A 378 -8.86 -20.72 -4.40
N HIS A 379 -10.02 -21.36 -4.55
CA HIS A 379 -10.70 -21.55 -5.83
C HIS A 379 -12.18 -21.16 -5.76
N ARG A 380 -12.77 -20.88 -6.93
CA ARG A 380 -14.22 -20.80 -7.09
C ARG A 380 -14.80 -22.21 -7.16
N GLU A 381 -15.67 -22.55 -6.21
CA GLU A 381 -16.16 -23.93 -6.05
C GLU A 381 -17.57 -24.15 -6.56
N SER A 382 -18.38 -23.10 -6.62
CA SER A 382 -19.77 -23.20 -7.05
C SER A 382 -20.27 -21.87 -7.60
N TYR A 383 -21.41 -21.96 -8.29
CA TYR A 383 -22.15 -20.80 -8.77
C TYR A 383 -23.57 -20.88 -8.24
N ALA A 384 -24.11 -19.74 -7.86
CA ALA A 384 -25.48 -19.60 -7.39
C ALA A 384 -26.23 -18.62 -8.26
N GLU A 385 -27.50 -18.92 -8.53
CA GLU A 385 -28.36 -17.97 -9.23
C GLU A 385 -28.51 -16.69 -8.39
N PHE A 386 -28.28 -15.54 -9.01
CA PHE A 386 -28.40 -14.23 -8.38
C PHE A 386 -29.04 -13.25 -9.36
N ARG A 387 -30.07 -12.53 -8.92
CA ARG A 387 -30.81 -11.57 -9.74
C ARG A 387 -31.06 -10.29 -8.95
N LEU A 388 -31.09 -9.15 -9.61
CA LEU A 388 -31.53 -7.89 -9.01
C LEU A 388 -33.00 -7.64 -9.39
N GLU A 389 -33.87 -7.50 -8.40
CA GLU A 389 -35.27 -7.16 -8.63
C GLU A 389 -35.43 -5.69 -9.06
N LYS A 390 -36.58 -5.35 -9.65
CA LYS A 390 -36.80 -4.02 -10.26
C LYS A 390 -36.66 -2.87 -9.26
N ASP A 391 -37.05 -3.09 -8.01
CA ASP A 391 -37.03 -2.15 -6.89
C ASP A 391 -35.82 -2.33 -5.95
N GLU A 392 -34.86 -3.17 -6.33
CA GLU A 392 -33.61 -3.37 -5.60
C GLU A 392 -32.44 -2.55 -6.17
N ILE A 393 -31.61 -2.04 -5.27
CA ILE A 393 -30.34 -1.40 -5.56
C ILE A 393 -29.21 -2.36 -5.17
N LEU A 394 -28.24 -2.53 -6.06
CA LEU A 394 -27.07 -3.36 -5.79
C LEU A 394 -26.14 -2.64 -4.82
N LEU A 395 -25.75 -3.29 -3.73
CA LEU A 395 -24.78 -2.78 -2.76
C LEU A 395 -23.46 -3.53 -2.92
N ILE A 396 -22.40 -2.79 -3.22
CA ILE A 396 -21.04 -3.30 -3.35
C ILE A 396 -20.20 -2.72 -2.21
N ASP A 397 -19.72 -3.59 -1.32
CA ASP A 397 -18.69 -3.25 -0.34
C ASP A 397 -17.37 -3.85 -0.83
N CYS A 398 -16.42 -3.01 -1.20
CA CYS A 398 -15.16 -3.46 -1.78
C CYS A 398 -14.02 -2.48 -1.50
N LEU A 399 -12.87 -3.02 -1.09
CA LEU A 399 -11.62 -2.25 -0.91
C LEU A 399 -11.30 -1.39 -2.15
N HIS A 400 -11.39 -1.99 -3.34
CA HIS A 400 -11.10 -1.36 -4.63
C HIS A 400 -12.34 -0.80 -5.33
N GLY A 401 -13.44 -0.56 -4.62
CA GLY A 401 -14.69 -0.09 -5.22
C GLY A 401 -14.56 1.17 -6.08
N LEU A 402 -13.55 2.01 -5.80
CA LEU A 402 -13.28 3.23 -6.56
C LEU A 402 -12.44 3.02 -7.83
N TYR A 403 -11.85 1.85 -8.01
CA TYR A 403 -11.08 1.54 -9.21
C TYR A 403 -12.01 1.51 -10.42
N ARG A 404 -11.82 2.45 -11.36
CA ARG A 404 -12.79 2.72 -12.44
C ARG A 404 -13.13 1.48 -13.26
N ARG A 405 -12.15 0.61 -13.51
CA ARG A 405 -12.34 -0.62 -14.27
C ARG A 405 -13.27 -1.61 -13.57
N LEU A 406 -13.38 -1.60 -12.25
CA LEU A 406 -14.16 -2.57 -11.47
C LEU A 406 -15.67 -2.55 -11.83
N THR A 407 -16.21 -1.38 -12.17
CA THR A 407 -17.63 -1.18 -12.52
C THR A 407 -17.80 -0.32 -13.78
N ALA A 408 -16.89 -0.48 -14.74
CA ALA A 408 -16.87 0.29 -16.00
C ALA A 408 -18.10 0.04 -16.88
N SER A 409 -18.73 -1.14 -16.77
CA SER A 409 -19.92 -1.50 -17.53
C SER A 409 -21.19 -0.73 -17.11
N VAL A 410 -21.14 -0.02 -15.99
CA VAL A 410 -22.28 0.70 -15.44
C VAL A 410 -22.05 2.21 -15.55
N PRO A 411 -22.99 2.98 -16.15
CA PRO A 411 -22.85 4.43 -16.28
C PRO A 411 -22.69 5.15 -14.93
N ALA A 412 -21.92 6.24 -14.90
CA ALA A 412 -21.66 7.00 -13.67
C ALA A 412 -22.95 7.52 -12.99
N VAL A 413 -23.94 7.95 -13.78
CA VAL A 413 -25.24 8.43 -13.26
C VAL A 413 -25.99 7.36 -12.45
N ASN A 414 -25.79 6.08 -12.78
CA ASN A 414 -26.41 4.95 -12.09
C ASN A 414 -25.61 4.48 -10.87
N LYS A 415 -24.50 5.15 -10.54
CA LYS A 415 -23.63 4.81 -9.41
C LYS A 415 -23.70 5.90 -8.34
N PHE A 416 -23.60 5.46 -7.09
CA PHE A 416 -23.33 6.32 -5.95
C PHE A 416 -22.15 5.72 -5.17
N SER A 417 -21.06 6.45 -5.07
CA SER A 417 -19.80 6.00 -4.50
C SER A 417 -19.49 6.71 -3.19
N ILE A 418 -19.15 5.94 -2.16
CA ILE A 418 -18.88 6.39 -0.80
C ILE A 418 -17.47 5.97 -0.45
N TYR A 419 -16.62 6.92 -0.09
CA TYR A 419 -15.32 6.65 0.50
C TYR A 419 -15.39 6.76 2.02
N ILE A 420 -14.90 5.75 2.72
CA ILE A 420 -14.87 5.71 4.18
C ILE A 420 -13.43 5.65 4.63
N GLU A 421 -13.03 6.61 5.46
CA GLU A 421 -11.74 6.64 6.12
C GLU A 421 -11.92 6.77 7.64
N SER A 422 -10.97 6.23 8.40
CA SER A 422 -10.94 6.34 9.85
C SER A 422 -10.09 7.54 10.30
N MET A 423 -10.43 8.76 9.86
CA MET A 423 -9.63 9.96 10.13
C MET A 423 -9.68 10.35 11.61
N ASN A 424 -8.78 9.76 12.40
CA ASN A 424 -8.41 10.25 13.72
C ASN A 424 -7.43 11.39 13.53
N ILE A 425 -7.82 12.62 13.89
CA ILE A 425 -7.01 13.84 13.68
C ILE A 425 -6.82 14.52 15.04
N LEU A 426 -5.86 14.00 15.79
CA LEU A 426 -5.47 14.51 17.10
C LEU A 426 -4.03 15.00 17.06
N ARG A 427 -3.67 15.94 17.91
CA ARG A 427 -2.29 16.38 18.10
C ARG A 427 -1.65 15.60 19.23
N ASP A 428 -0.51 15.00 18.95
CA ASP A 428 0.33 14.35 19.94
C ASP A 428 1.06 15.36 20.85
N THR A 429 1.96 14.86 21.69
CA THR A 429 2.73 15.67 22.63
C THR A 429 3.73 16.60 21.96
N GLU A 430 4.07 16.37 20.69
CA GLU A 430 4.95 17.20 19.87
C GLU A 430 4.15 18.16 18.95
N ASN A 431 2.83 18.24 19.13
CA ASN A 431 1.88 18.96 18.27
C ASN A 431 1.80 18.43 16.83
N MET A 432 2.27 17.21 16.58
CA MET A 432 2.11 16.55 15.28
C MET A 432 0.76 15.86 15.22
N TYR A 433 0.15 15.84 14.03
CA TYR A 433 -1.13 15.14 13.84
C TYR A 433 -0.94 13.61 13.85
N THR A 434 -1.88 12.91 14.48
CA THR A 434 -1.97 11.46 14.40
C THR A 434 -2.19 11.04 12.96
N ARG A 435 -1.53 9.94 12.57
CA ARG A 435 -1.67 9.36 11.23
C ARG A 435 -2.76 8.31 11.27
N TRP A 436 -3.90 8.57 10.64
CA TRP A 436 -5.02 7.63 10.64
C TRP A 436 -4.68 6.27 10.02
N ALA A 437 -3.73 6.21 9.08
CA ALA A 437 -3.20 4.93 8.59
C ALA A 437 -2.59 4.09 9.72
N ASP A 438 -1.90 4.71 10.67
CA ASP A 438 -1.33 4.00 11.81
C ASP A 438 -2.42 3.59 12.82
N ILE A 439 -3.47 4.40 12.99
CA ILE A 439 -4.63 4.03 13.82
C ILE A 439 -5.36 2.83 13.22
N ARG A 440 -5.49 2.77 11.89
CA ARG A 440 -6.00 1.58 11.19
C ARG A 440 -5.09 0.37 11.37
N MET A 441 -3.77 0.54 11.41
CA MET A 441 -2.83 -0.52 11.73
C MET A 441 -3.08 -1.10 13.13
N LEU A 442 -3.31 -0.24 14.13
CA LEU A 442 -3.65 -0.66 15.50
C LEU A 442 -4.97 -1.45 15.55
N LYS A 443 -6.00 -0.97 14.85
CA LYS A 443 -7.27 -1.72 14.68
C LYS A 443 -7.05 -3.07 14.02
N ARG A 444 -6.17 -3.12 13.01
CA ARG A 444 -5.84 -4.34 12.29
C ARG A 444 -5.09 -5.36 13.15
N MET A 445 -4.16 -4.93 14.00
CA MET A 445 -3.50 -5.81 14.98
C MET A 445 -4.53 -6.53 15.85
N ILE A 446 -5.52 -5.80 16.38
CA ILE A 446 -6.58 -6.40 17.21
C ILE A 446 -7.42 -7.40 16.40
N ARG A 447 -7.84 -7.02 15.19
CA ARG A 447 -8.66 -7.88 14.32
C ARG A 447 -7.91 -9.16 13.93
N ASP A 448 -6.67 -9.01 13.49
CA ASP A 448 -5.91 -10.13 12.91
C ASP A 448 -5.52 -11.16 13.99
N VAL A 449 -5.21 -10.71 15.21
CA VAL A 449 -5.02 -11.61 16.37
C VAL A 449 -6.30 -12.37 16.69
N LYS A 450 -7.45 -11.69 16.71
CA LYS A 450 -8.74 -12.30 17.10
C LYS A 450 -9.29 -13.26 16.04
N TYR A 451 -9.15 -12.93 14.75
CA TYR A 451 -9.92 -13.58 13.68
C TYR A 451 -9.09 -14.18 12.55
N ARG A 452 -7.77 -13.92 12.49
CA ARG A 452 -6.94 -14.31 11.34
C ARG A 452 -5.65 -15.07 11.69
N ASN A 453 -5.45 -15.44 12.96
CA ASN A 453 -4.27 -16.15 13.45
C ASN A 453 -2.95 -15.48 13.02
N TYR A 454 -2.93 -14.15 13.02
CA TYR A 454 -1.75 -13.33 12.70
C TYR A 454 -1.33 -12.57 13.96
N SER A 455 -0.03 -12.57 14.26
CA SER A 455 0.50 -11.81 15.40
C SER A 455 0.57 -10.31 15.08
N THR A 456 0.63 -9.48 16.10
CA THR A 456 0.75 -8.02 15.91
C THR A 456 2.09 -7.63 15.30
N GLU A 457 3.16 -8.38 15.59
CA GLU A 457 4.48 -8.26 14.97
C GLU A 457 4.38 -8.47 13.47
N GLN A 458 3.69 -9.55 13.05
CA GLN A 458 3.48 -9.84 11.65
C GLN A 458 2.64 -8.74 10.98
N THR A 459 1.58 -8.25 11.64
CA THR A 459 0.77 -7.14 11.12
C THR A 459 1.62 -5.87 10.92
N LEU A 460 2.46 -5.49 11.90
CA LEU A 460 3.34 -4.33 11.80
C LEU A 460 4.32 -4.47 10.65
N ALA A 461 4.98 -5.62 10.59
CA ALA A 461 5.92 -5.99 9.54
C ALA A 461 5.27 -5.90 8.14
N HIS A 462 4.06 -6.41 7.99
CA HIS A 462 3.35 -6.50 6.72
C HIS A 462 2.61 -5.21 6.31
N TRP A 463 2.42 -4.26 7.24
CA TRP A 463 1.67 -3.03 6.99
C TRP A 463 2.08 -2.24 5.74
N PRO A 464 3.37 -2.09 5.38
CA PRO A 464 3.79 -1.37 4.17
C PRO A 464 3.21 -1.93 2.86
N TYR A 465 2.92 -3.23 2.80
CA TYR A 465 2.34 -3.88 1.61
C TYR A 465 0.86 -3.53 1.46
N VAL A 466 0.12 -3.56 2.57
CA VAL A 466 -1.28 -3.12 2.57
C VAL A 466 -1.39 -1.64 2.23
N ARG A 467 -0.49 -0.81 2.75
CA ARG A 467 -0.40 0.60 2.33
C ARG A 467 -0.18 0.76 0.84
N LYS A 468 0.68 -0.06 0.21
CA LYS A 468 0.96 0.01 -1.23
C LYS A 468 -0.31 -0.12 -2.08
N GLY A 469 -1.19 -1.08 -1.78
CA GLY A 469 -2.48 -1.23 -2.48
C GLY A 469 -3.36 0.01 -2.34
N GLU A 470 -3.50 0.53 -1.11
CA GLU A 470 -4.29 1.72 -0.80
C GLU A 470 -3.80 2.96 -1.56
N LEU A 471 -2.49 3.22 -1.52
CA LEU A 471 -1.83 4.38 -2.13
C LEU A 471 -2.04 4.42 -3.66
N LYS A 472 -2.06 3.25 -4.31
CA LYS A 472 -2.14 3.15 -5.77
C LYS A 472 -3.57 3.08 -6.31
N HIS A 473 -4.45 2.38 -5.59
CA HIS A 473 -5.75 1.98 -6.13
C HIS A 473 -6.95 2.58 -5.40
N ILE A 474 -6.75 3.28 -4.28
CA ILE A 474 -7.84 3.88 -3.50
C ILE A 474 -7.66 5.40 -3.38
N LEU A 475 -6.56 5.85 -2.77
CA LEU A 475 -6.38 7.27 -2.41
C LEU A 475 -6.44 8.25 -3.59
N PRO A 476 -5.95 7.91 -4.81
CA PRO A 476 -6.07 8.81 -5.96
C PRO A 476 -7.50 9.17 -6.35
N TYR A 477 -8.49 8.33 -5.98
CA TYR A 477 -9.89 8.48 -6.38
C TYR A 477 -10.78 9.18 -5.36
N ILE A 478 -10.26 9.61 -4.20
CA ILE A 478 -11.08 10.13 -3.09
C ILE A 478 -11.97 11.31 -3.53
N LEU A 479 -11.44 12.29 -4.27
CA LEU A 479 -12.24 13.44 -4.74
C LEU A 479 -13.15 13.11 -5.94
N SER A 480 -13.14 11.85 -6.39
CA SER A 480 -14.01 11.37 -7.47
C SER A 480 -15.29 10.68 -6.97
N THR A 481 -15.49 10.61 -5.64
CA THR A 481 -16.65 9.99 -5.00
C THR A 481 -17.80 10.97 -4.77
N ASP A 482 -19.01 10.43 -4.60
CA ASP A 482 -20.22 11.22 -4.29
C ASP A 482 -20.29 11.65 -2.81
N ALA A 483 -19.64 10.86 -1.95
CA ALA A 483 -19.56 11.13 -0.52
C ALA A 483 -18.26 10.61 0.10
N VAL A 484 -17.86 11.27 1.19
CA VAL A 484 -16.80 10.83 2.10
C VAL A 484 -17.37 10.80 3.51
N ILE A 485 -17.10 9.73 4.27
CA ILE A 485 -17.49 9.59 5.68
C ILE A 485 -16.23 9.41 6.52
N ASN A 486 -16.14 10.16 7.62
CA ASN A 486 -15.10 9.98 8.61
C ASN A 486 -15.60 9.08 9.76
N ALA A 487 -15.12 7.84 9.79
CA ALA A 487 -15.41 6.88 10.86
C ALA A 487 -14.36 6.90 12.00
N GLY A 488 -13.37 7.79 11.96
CA GLY A 488 -12.38 7.98 13.01
C GLY A 488 -12.97 8.76 14.19
N LEU A 489 -12.77 8.26 15.41
CA LEU A 489 -13.39 8.79 16.62
C LEU A 489 -12.29 9.17 17.63
N PRO A 490 -12.30 10.37 18.24
CA PRO A 490 -11.23 10.77 19.16
C PRO A 490 -10.95 9.77 20.29
N TYR A 491 -12.00 9.22 20.90
CA TYR A 491 -11.88 8.28 22.01
C TYR A 491 -11.36 6.88 21.61
N GLU A 492 -11.17 6.60 20.31
CA GLU A 492 -10.71 5.30 19.87
C GLU A 492 -9.30 5.00 20.37
N LEU A 493 -8.42 6.00 20.52
CA LEU A 493 -7.06 5.80 21.00
C LEU A 493 -7.02 5.18 22.42
N PRO A 494 -7.70 5.75 23.44
CA PRO A 494 -7.84 5.13 24.75
C PRO A 494 -8.39 3.70 24.73
N ALA A 495 -9.38 3.43 23.88
CA ALA A 495 -9.98 2.10 23.76
C ALA A 495 -9.06 1.10 23.06
N LEU A 496 -8.31 1.55 22.04
CA LEU A 496 -7.30 0.76 21.34
C LEU A 496 -6.12 0.46 22.27
N LYS A 497 -5.66 1.43 23.07
CA LYS A 497 -4.62 1.20 24.09
C LYS A 497 -5.00 0.05 25.02
N LYS A 498 -6.23 0.07 25.55
CA LYS A 498 -6.73 -1.01 26.41
C LYS A 498 -6.82 -2.34 25.66
N SER A 499 -7.31 -2.33 24.43
CA SER A 499 -7.50 -3.54 23.62
C SER A 499 -6.20 -4.18 23.14
N LEU A 500 -5.12 -3.40 23.07
CA LEU A 500 -3.78 -3.84 22.69
C LEU A 500 -2.90 -4.17 23.92
N GLU A 501 -3.45 -4.06 25.13
CA GLU A 501 -2.76 -4.42 26.36
C GLU A 501 -2.24 -5.86 26.25
N ASN A 502 -0.94 -6.05 26.48
CA ASN A 502 -0.21 -7.33 26.40
C ASN A 502 -0.02 -7.94 25.00
N ILE A 503 -0.54 -7.33 23.92
CA ILE A 503 -0.33 -7.83 22.56
C ILE A 503 0.43 -6.86 21.66
N MET A 504 0.84 -5.69 22.16
CA MET A 504 1.70 -4.78 21.39
C MET A 504 3.05 -5.43 21.05
N PRO A 505 3.59 -5.22 19.83
CA PRO A 505 4.92 -5.69 19.48
C PRO A 505 5.97 -5.22 20.49
N PRO A 506 6.87 -6.10 20.98
CA PRO A 506 7.90 -5.73 21.94
C PRO A 506 8.92 -4.76 21.30
N SER A 507 9.56 -3.91 22.13
CA SER A 507 10.57 -2.95 21.64
C SER A 507 11.69 -3.65 20.88
N GLU A 508 12.13 -4.80 21.36
CA GLU A 508 13.20 -5.59 20.73
C GLU A 508 12.86 -5.99 19.30
N PHE A 509 11.61 -6.44 19.06
CA PHE A 509 11.14 -6.73 17.70
C PHE A 509 11.16 -5.48 16.83
N ILE A 510 10.63 -4.36 17.33
CA ILE A 510 10.61 -3.09 16.60
C ILE A 510 12.04 -2.68 16.23
N ASP A 511 12.98 -2.68 17.17
CA ASP A 511 14.38 -2.31 16.93
C ASP A 511 15.08 -3.22 15.93
N ASN A 512 14.74 -4.51 15.91
CA ASN A 512 15.28 -5.46 14.93
C ASN A 512 14.79 -5.18 13.51
N LEU A 513 13.58 -4.64 13.30
CA LEU A 513 13.11 -4.22 11.96
C LEU A 513 14.06 -3.23 11.29
N ARG A 514 14.69 -2.32 12.07
CA ARG A 514 15.69 -1.38 11.53
C ARG A 514 16.93 -2.12 11.03
N LYS A 515 17.40 -3.13 11.76
CA LYS A 515 18.58 -3.94 11.40
C LYS A 515 18.31 -4.80 10.16
N GLU A 516 17.08 -5.27 9.99
CA GLU A 516 16.60 -6.00 8.81
C GLU A 516 16.36 -5.10 7.58
N GLY A 517 16.49 -3.77 7.72
CA GLY A 517 16.24 -2.81 6.64
C GLY A 517 14.74 -2.53 6.39
N ARG A 518 13.86 -2.91 7.32
CA ARG A 518 12.41 -2.68 7.26
C ARG A 518 12.02 -1.34 7.89
N LEU A 519 12.60 -0.27 7.36
CA LEU A 519 12.58 1.06 7.98
C LEU A 519 11.17 1.66 8.13
N ASP A 520 10.26 1.40 7.18
CA ASP A 520 8.86 1.87 7.24
C ASP A 520 8.13 1.28 8.46
N ALA A 521 8.18 -0.04 8.63
CA ALA A 521 7.59 -0.73 9.76
C ALA A 521 8.23 -0.31 11.09
N TYR A 522 9.56 -0.12 11.12
CA TYR A 522 10.26 0.42 12.28
C TYR A 522 9.74 1.81 12.68
N ILE A 523 9.71 2.76 11.75
CA ILE A 523 9.28 4.15 12.00
C ILE A 523 7.83 4.17 12.53
N ARG A 524 6.94 3.36 11.94
CA ARG A 524 5.56 3.23 12.41
C ARG A 524 5.48 2.63 13.80
N GLY A 525 6.21 1.55 14.05
CA GLY A 525 6.24 0.87 15.34
C GLY A 525 6.66 1.80 16.47
N VAL A 526 7.76 2.55 16.28
CA VAL A 526 8.21 3.57 17.23
C VAL A 526 7.13 4.62 17.43
N ARG A 527 6.61 5.20 16.35
CA ARG A 527 5.61 6.27 16.41
C ARG A 527 4.34 5.87 17.14
N VAL A 528 3.75 4.71 16.83
CA VAL A 528 2.51 4.27 17.49
C VAL A 528 2.74 3.88 18.94
N LYS A 529 3.90 3.30 19.26
CA LYS A 529 4.24 2.96 20.63
C LYS A 529 4.37 4.21 21.49
N SER A 530 5.13 5.21 21.04
CA SER A 530 5.25 6.50 21.71
C SER A 530 3.90 7.21 21.84
N LEU A 531 3.06 7.16 20.79
CA LEU A 531 1.71 7.71 20.87
C LEU A 531 0.88 7.04 21.98
N LEU A 532 0.81 5.70 22.00
CA LEU A 532 0.02 4.97 22.99
C LEU A 532 0.56 5.11 24.41
N GLU A 533 1.87 5.30 24.61
CA GLU A 533 2.46 5.60 25.91
C GLU A 533 1.92 6.91 26.51
N THR A 534 1.58 7.89 25.66
CA THR A 534 1.05 9.19 26.09
C THR A 534 -0.46 9.23 26.34
N VAL A 535 -1.21 8.21 25.91
CA VAL A 535 -2.68 8.13 26.01
C VAL A 535 -3.10 7.39 27.28
N ASP A 536 -4.11 7.85 28.01
CA ASP A 536 -4.70 7.05 29.09
C ASP A 536 -5.70 6.02 28.54
N PRO A 537 -5.71 4.78 29.07
CA PRO A 537 -6.66 3.76 28.62
C PRO A 537 -8.07 4.00 29.18
N ILE A 538 -9.10 3.64 28.40
CA ILE A 538 -10.44 3.40 28.94
C ILE A 538 -10.44 2.00 29.55
N GLU A 539 -10.47 1.90 30.88
CA GLU A 539 -10.38 0.61 31.58
C GLU A 539 -11.62 -0.27 31.35
N ASP A 540 -12.82 0.31 31.44
CA ASP A 540 -14.07 -0.37 31.18
C ASP A 540 -14.60 -0.05 29.78
N LEU A 541 -14.36 -0.97 28.84
CA LEU A 541 -14.85 -0.85 27.46
C LEU A 541 -16.37 -1.04 27.35
N SER A 542 -17.09 -1.42 28.41
CA SER A 542 -18.56 -1.59 28.38
C SER A 542 -19.31 -0.26 28.17
N ILE A 543 -18.69 0.87 28.55
CA ILE A 543 -19.25 2.22 28.38
C ILE A 543 -19.45 2.61 26.91
N ILE A 544 -18.72 1.98 25.98
CA ILE A 544 -18.83 2.23 24.54
C ILE A 544 -20.14 1.59 24.03
N PRO A 545 -21.06 2.33 23.39
CA PRO A 545 -22.31 1.74 22.90
C PRO A 545 -22.08 0.55 21.96
N ALA A 546 -22.95 -0.45 22.02
CA ALA A 546 -22.91 -1.59 21.09
C ALA A 546 -23.12 -1.18 19.61
N THR A 547 -23.68 0.00 19.38
CA THR A 547 -23.89 0.63 18.06
C THR A 547 -22.70 1.46 17.57
N SER A 548 -21.65 1.61 18.38
CA SER A 548 -20.45 2.34 17.96
C SER A 548 -19.72 1.58 16.84
N PRO A 549 -19.19 2.25 15.80
CA PRO A 549 -18.42 1.57 14.77
C PRO A 549 -17.14 0.91 15.32
N LEU A 550 -16.59 1.41 16.44
CA LEU A 550 -15.38 0.84 17.05
C LEU A 550 -15.57 -0.58 17.57
N ARG A 551 -16.82 -0.99 17.86
CA ARG A 551 -17.17 -2.33 18.34
C ARG A 551 -16.79 -3.44 17.35
N GLU A 552 -16.57 -3.11 16.08
CA GLU A 552 -15.98 -4.02 15.08
C GLU A 552 -14.66 -4.65 15.56
N PHE A 553 -13.82 -3.89 16.25
CA PHE A 553 -12.46 -4.30 16.63
C PHE A 553 -12.38 -4.73 18.09
N ILE A 554 -13.04 -3.97 18.98
CA ILE A 554 -12.95 -4.20 20.42
C ILE A 554 -13.94 -5.28 20.92
N GLY A 555 -14.91 -5.68 20.08
CA GLY A 555 -15.96 -6.66 20.41
C GLY A 555 -17.19 -6.03 21.07
N GLY A 556 -18.29 -6.78 21.13
CA GLY A 556 -19.57 -6.31 21.70
C GLY A 556 -20.47 -5.51 20.74
N SER A 557 -20.33 -5.74 19.43
CA SER A 557 -21.13 -5.07 18.39
C SER A 557 -22.59 -5.54 18.39
N ALA A 558 -23.53 -4.60 18.23
CA ALA A 558 -24.94 -4.87 17.94
C ALA A 558 -25.19 -5.18 16.45
N TYR A 559 -24.17 -5.06 15.60
CA TYR A 559 -24.22 -5.39 14.19
C TYR A 559 -23.54 -6.74 13.95
N ALA A 560 -24.17 -7.58 13.13
CA ALA A 560 -23.50 -8.74 12.54
C ALA A 560 -22.49 -8.24 11.49
N ILE A 561 -21.21 -8.49 11.72
CA ILE A 561 -20.11 -8.07 10.83
C ILE A 561 -19.58 -9.31 10.10
N PRO A 562 -19.73 -9.41 8.76
CA PRO A 562 -19.47 -10.64 8.00
C PRO A 562 -18.05 -11.23 8.11
N HIS A 563 -17.04 -10.43 8.45
CA HIS A 563 -15.64 -10.88 8.51
C HIS A 563 -15.13 -11.18 9.93
N ASN A 564 -16.02 -11.17 10.93
CA ASN A 564 -15.72 -11.51 12.32
C ASN A 564 -16.13 -12.97 12.67
N GLU A 565 -16.40 -13.80 11.66
CA GLU A 565 -16.71 -15.23 11.77
C GLU A 565 -15.47 -16.13 11.60
#